data_AF-A0A1H6AQI2-F1
#
_entry.id   AF-A0A1H6AQI2-F1
#
_cell.length_a   1.000
_cell.length_b   1.000
_cell.length_c   1.000
_cell.angle_alpha   90.00
_cell.angle_beta   90.00
_cell.angle_gamma   90.00
#
_symmetry.space_group_name_H-M   'P 1'
#
loop_
_entity.id
_entity.type
_entity.pdbx_description
1 polymer ?
#
loop_
_entity_poly.entity_id
_entity_poly.type
_entity_poly.pdbx_seq_one_letter_code
_entity_poly.pdbx_strand_id
1 'polypeptide(L)'
;MTWYRIFQEPENDNYQEIDEPDFSISTIPSPHSPLLNKIQYDLILQWIICPFLKQKEGLCYQVPIHTPEIQTYILNHVAGHFNTVQGIYENQKLTMIRLSELKLATQNYFQDKKENMQLSPIVNDFYMRKDLGSETKGAIDCENVEIMIREFRNLCRVEFNEMDDSLWKFFKETHLYFDGNIIVVPQNWLFSDELLTSETLAYFSRFAHRIILTINKTNNHVRAVELRVEHSL
;
A
#
# COMPACT_ATOMS: atom_id res chain seq x y z
N MET A 1 -1.03 13.41 27.01
CA MET A 1 -1.49 14.09 25.77
C MET A 1 -1.81 12.99 24.77
N THR A 2 -2.97 13.03 24.13
CA THR A 2 -3.38 12.08 23.08
C THR A 2 -2.83 12.50 21.72
N TRP A 3 -2.61 11.53 20.82
CA TRP A 3 -2.04 11.74 19.47
C TRP A 3 -3.07 11.47 18.35
N TYR A 4 -4.34 11.28 18.72
CA TYR A 4 -5.42 10.95 17.81
C TYR A 4 -6.76 11.56 18.26
N ARG A 5 -7.75 11.59 17.35
CA ARG A 5 -9.14 11.95 17.64
C ARG A 5 -10.14 11.11 16.84
N ILE A 6 -11.35 10.91 17.35
CA ILE A 6 -12.43 10.24 16.62
C ILE A 6 -12.89 11.16 15.46
N PHE A 7 -13.11 10.59 14.28
CA PHE A 7 -13.49 11.32 13.06
C PHE A 7 -14.81 10.77 12.48
N GLN A 8 -15.67 11.67 12.01
CA GLN A 8 -16.89 11.37 11.25
C GLN A 8 -16.85 12.14 9.93
N GLU A 9 -17.09 11.44 8.82
CA GLU A 9 -17.02 12.02 7.49
C GLU A 9 -18.39 12.58 7.05
N PRO A 10 -18.46 13.75 6.39
CA PRO A 10 -19.70 14.24 5.82
C PRO A 10 -20.09 13.43 4.57
N GLU A 11 -21.34 12.97 4.51
CA GLU A 11 -21.92 12.32 3.33
C GLU A 11 -21.99 13.33 2.16
N ASN A 12 -21.52 12.91 0.98
CA ASN A 12 -21.51 13.75 -0.21
C ASN A 12 -21.97 12.92 -1.42
N ASP A 13 -23.26 12.99 -1.72
CA ASP A 13 -23.89 12.30 -2.85
C ASP A 13 -24.03 13.26 -4.04
N ASN A 14 -23.13 13.14 -5.01
CA ASN A 14 -23.30 13.71 -6.35
C ASN A 14 -22.75 12.73 -7.37
N TYR A 15 -23.62 11.87 -7.90
CA TYR A 15 -23.32 11.03 -9.05
C TYR A 15 -23.89 11.69 -10.31
N GLN A 16 -23.01 11.99 -11.26
CA GLN A 16 -23.39 12.31 -12.64
C GLN A 16 -23.34 11.01 -13.47
N GLU A 17 -24.32 10.83 -14.36
CA GLU A 17 -24.31 9.75 -15.36
C GLU A 17 -23.15 9.93 -16.34
N ILE A 18 -22.36 8.88 -16.54
CA ILE A 18 -21.26 8.81 -17.51
C ILE A 18 -21.69 7.82 -18.60
N ASP A 19 -21.50 8.20 -19.87
CA ASP A 19 -21.67 7.33 -21.05
C ASP A 19 -20.91 6.00 -20.89
N GLU A 20 -21.47 4.88 -21.38
CA GLU A 20 -20.85 3.55 -21.30
C GLU A 20 -19.42 3.56 -21.91
N PRO A 21 -18.35 3.45 -21.08
CA PRO A 21 -17.00 3.44 -21.60
C PRO A 21 -16.68 2.10 -22.25
N ASP A 22 -15.94 2.13 -23.36
CA ASP A 22 -15.34 0.94 -23.97
C ASP A 22 -14.29 0.38 -23.00
N PHE A 23 -14.64 -0.72 -22.31
CA PHE A 23 -13.83 -1.37 -21.29
C PHE A 23 -13.29 -2.70 -21.79
N SER A 24 -11.97 -2.90 -21.66
CA SER A 24 -11.36 -4.19 -21.97
C SER A 24 -10.21 -4.56 -21.02
N ILE A 25 -10.02 -5.86 -20.85
CA ILE A 25 -8.91 -6.43 -20.09
C ILE A 25 -8.11 -7.32 -21.04
N SER A 26 -6.80 -7.11 -21.13
CA SER A 26 -5.92 -7.96 -21.92
C SER A 26 -4.65 -8.33 -21.16
N THR A 27 -4.11 -9.52 -21.44
CA THR A 27 -2.83 -9.94 -20.87
C THR A 27 -1.71 -9.16 -21.52
N ILE A 28 -0.86 -8.54 -20.69
CA ILE A 28 0.37 -7.91 -21.16
C ILE A 28 1.47 -8.96 -21.10
N PRO A 29 2.18 -9.25 -22.21
CA PRO A 29 3.34 -10.12 -22.15
C PRO A 29 4.37 -9.53 -21.19
N SER A 30 4.94 -10.36 -20.31
CA SER A 30 6.05 -9.98 -19.43
C SER A 30 7.36 -10.35 -20.14
N PRO A 31 7.99 -9.45 -20.90
CA PRO A 31 9.18 -9.79 -21.69
C PRO A 31 10.41 -10.05 -20.81
N HIS A 32 10.39 -9.64 -19.55
CA HIS A 32 11.56 -9.67 -18.68
C HIS A 32 11.49 -10.75 -17.61
N SER A 33 12.63 -11.41 -17.40
CA SER A 33 12.86 -12.25 -16.23
C SER A 33 12.90 -11.40 -14.96
N PRO A 34 12.47 -11.94 -13.80
CA PRO A 34 12.49 -11.20 -12.54
C PRO A 34 13.92 -10.78 -12.16
N LEU A 35 14.10 -9.49 -11.83
CA LEU A 35 15.38 -8.94 -11.38
C LEU A 35 15.53 -9.14 -9.86
N LEU A 36 15.73 -10.39 -9.45
CA LEU A 36 15.71 -10.79 -8.03
C LEU A 36 16.67 -9.98 -7.14
N ASN A 37 17.85 -9.64 -7.64
CA ASN A 37 18.86 -8.86 -6.89
C ASN A 37 18.46 -7.40 -6.62
N LYS A 38 17.47 -6.85 -7.34
CA LYS A 38 16.98 -5.48 -7.13
C LYS A 38 16.01 -5.37 -5.98
N ILE A 39 15.33 -6.47 -5.62
CA ILE A 39 14.30 -6.47 -4.57
C ILE A 39 14.84 -5.91 -3.26
N GLN A 40 16.05 -6.25 -2.84
CA GLN A 40 16.62 -5.77 -1.58
C GLN A 40 16.88 -4.26 -1.50
N TYR A 41 16.93 -3.55 -2.64
CA TYR A 41 17.25 -2.12 -2.70
C TYR A 41 16.11 -1.25 -3.20
N ASP A 42 15.05 -1.85 -3.72
CA ASP A 42 13.92 -1.13 -4.30
C ASP A 42 12.71 -1.23 -3.36
N LEU A 43 12.43 -0.12 -2.68
CA LEU A 43 11.34 -0.02 -1.71
C LEU A 43 9.97 -0.26 -2.35
N ILE A 44 9.74 0.22 -3.57
CA ILE A 44 8.48 0.05 -4.30
C ILE A 44 8.30 -1.43 -4.65
N LEU A 45 9.37 -2.08 -5.13
CA LEU A 45 9.35 -3.50 -5.47
C LEU A 45 9.06 -4.36 -4.23
N GLN A 46 9.68 -4.05 -3.08
CA GLN A 46 9.37 -4.71 -1.82
C GLN A 46 7.91 -4.49 -1.40
N TRP A 47 7.41 -3.26 -1.53
CA TRP A 47 6.04 -2.89 -1.18
C TRP A 47 5.01 -3.69 -1.98
N ILE A 48 5.23 -3.85 -3.28
CA ILE A 48 4.32 -4.57 -4.17
C ILE A 48 4.41 -6.10 -3.96
N ILE A 49 5.61 -6.66 -3.73
CA ILE A 49 5.80 -8.12 -3.64
C ILE A 49 5.39 -8.69 -2.29
N CYS A 50 5.75 -8.02 -1.19
CA CYS A 50 5.59 -8.57 0.17
C CYS A 50 4.17 -9.06 0.53
N PRO A 51 3.07 -8.39 0.13
CA PRO A 51 1.71 -8.90 0.34
C PRO A 51 1.49 -10.33 -0.16
N PHE A 52 2.15 -10.70 -1.26
CA PHE A 52 1.95 -11.98 -1.94
C PHE A 52 2.72 -13.14 -1.29
N LEU A 53 3.64 -12.87 -0.36
CA LEU A 53 4.42 -13.92 0.31
C LEU A 53 3.57 -14.79 1.24
N LYS A 54 2.44 -14.27 1.75
CA LYS A 54 1.50 -15.04 2.58
C LYS A 54 0.41 -15.75 1.76
N GLN A 55 0.59 -15.89 0.44
CA GLN A 55 -0.31 -16.52 -0.55
C GLN A 55 -1.77 -16.62 -0.10
N LYS A 56 -2.56 -15.59 -0.41
CA LYS A 56 -4.02 -15.64 -0.30
C LYS A 56 -4.62 -15.76 -1.70
N GLU A 57 -5.56 -16.67 -1.87
CA GLU A 57 -6.31 -16.82 -3.12
C GLU A 57 -6.98 -15.49 -3.49
N GLY A 58 -6.97 -15.15 -4.77
CA GLY A 58 -7.59 -13.93 -5.30
C GLY A 58 -6.82 -12.63 -5.02
N LEU A 59 -5.67 -12.66 -4.34
CA LEU A 59 -4.86 -11.47 -4.11
C LEU A 59 -4.35 -10.90 -5.45
N CYS A 60 -4.56 -9.61 -5.66
CA CYS A 60 -3.98 -8.86 -6.76
C CYS A 60 -3.55 -7.47 -6.31
N TYR A 61 -2.63 -6.88 -7.05
CA TYR A 61 -2.17 -5.51 -6.87
C TYR A 61 -2.50 -4.74 -8.13
N GLN A 62 -3.11 -3.58 -7.97
CA GLN A 62 -3.55 -2.74 -9.07
C GLN A 62 -2.75 -1.44 -9.04
N VAL A 63 -2.26 -1.03 -10.20
CA VAL A 63 -1.48 0.21 -10.35
C VAL A 63 -2.17 1.07 -11.39
N PRO A 64 -2.78 2.20 -10.99
CA PRO A 64 -3.23 3.20 -11.94
C PRO A 64 -2.06 3.71 -12.79
N ILE A 65 -2.29 3.84 -14.09
CA ILE A 65 -1.28 4.27 -15.07
C ILE A 65 -1.69 5.64 -15.60
N HIS A 66 -0.98 6.66 -15.16
CA HIS A 66 -1.20 8.05 -15.59
C HIS A 66 -0.10 8.56 -16.51
N THR A 67 1.09 7.97 -16.42
CA THR A 67 2.28 8.39 -17.17
C THR A 67 3.00 7.19 -17.82
N PRO A 68 3.65 7.40 -18.98
CA PRO A 68 4.50 6.38 -19.60
C PRO A 68 5.66 5.92 -18.71
N GLU A 69 6.17 6.78 -17.83
CA GLU A 69 7.26 6.48 -16.92
C GLU A 69 6.86 5.41 -15.90
N ILE A 70 5.70 5.56 -15.26
CA ILE A 70 5.15 4.54 -14.34
C ILE A 70 4.89 3.24 -15.08
N GLN A 71 4.28 3.30 -16.27
CA GLN A 71 4.05 2.11 -17.09
C GLN A 71 5.37 1.36 -17.36
N THR A 72 6.39 2.10 -17.78
CA THR A 72 7.72 1.55 -18.08
C THR A 72 8.36 0.95 -16.84
N TYR A 73 8.27 1.63 -15.69
CA TYR A 73 8.78 1.11 -14.43
C TYR A 73 8.12 -0.22 -14.05
N ILE A 74 6.79 -0.28 -14.06
CA ILE A 74 6.03 -1.50 -13.72
C ILE A 74 6.38 -2.65 -14.66
N LEU A 75 6.39 -2.42 -15.97
CA LEU A 75 6.68 -3.46 -16.95
C LEU A 75 8.13 -3.97 -16.88
N ASN A 76 9.09 -3.08 -16.62
CA ASN A 76 10.51 -3.45 -16.62
C ASN A 76 11.01 -4.03 -15.29
N HIS A 77 10.44 -3.61 -14.16
CA HIS A 77 10.95 -3.94 -12.83
C HIS A 77 10.02 -4.83 -12.01
N VAL A 78 8.70 -4.73 -12.22
CA VAL A 78 7.72 -5.40 -11.35
C VAL A 78 7.08 -6.61 -12.05
N ALA A 79 6.61 -6.44 -13.29
CA ALA A 79 5.87 -7.45 -14.05
C ALA A 79 6.60 -8.80 -14.14
N GLY A 80 7.93 -8.76 -14.26
CA GLY A 80 8.78 -9.96 -14.30
C GLY A 80 8.62 -10.89 -13.09
N HIS A 81 8.11 -10.40 -11.95
CA HIS A 81 7.89 -11.16 -10.73
C HIS A 81 6.55 -11.89 -10.66
N PHE A 82 5.61 -11.64 -11.58
CA PHE A 82 4.23 -12.16 -11.53
C PHE A 82 3.91 -13.04 -12.75
N ASN A 83 3.14 -14.11 -12.56
CA ASN A 83 2.67 -14.97 -13.65
C ASN A 83 1.57 -14.28 -14.46
N THR A 84 0.69 -13.53 -13.78
CA THR A 84 -0.41 -12.83 -14.42
C THR A 84 -0.16 -11.32 -14.40
N VAL A 85 -0.07 -10.74 -15.58
CA VAL A 85 0.03 -9.28 -15.79
C VAL A 85 -1.05 -8.89 -16.77
N GLN A 86 -2.02 -8.11 -16.32
CA GLN A 86 -3.17 -7.69 -17.13
C GLN A 86 -3.21 -6.16 -17.22
N GLY A 87 -3.45 -5.65 -18.42
CA GLY A 87 -3.80 -4.25 -18.65
C GLY A 87 -5.31 -4.09 -18.66
N ILE A 88 -5.79 -3.08 -17.96
CA ILE A 88 -7.17 -2.60 -18.01
C ILE A 88 -7.16 -1.34 -18.89
N TYR A 89 -8.05 -1.34 -19.87
CA TYR A 89 -8.14 -0.29 -20.88
C TYR A 89 -9.53 0.32 -20.86
N GLU A 90 -9.59 1.64 -20.82
CA GLU A 90 -10.81 2.44 -20.96
C GLU A 90 -10.64 3.35 -22.16
N ASN A 91 -11.60 3.32 -23.09
CA ASN A 91 -11.53 4.08 -24.34
C ASN A 91 -10.19 3.83 -25.09
N GLN A 92 -9.78 2.55 -25.15
CA GLN A 92 -8.54 2.07 -25.78
C GLN A 92 -7.23 2.60 -25.13
N LYS A 93 -7.31 3.32 -24.01
CA LYS A 93 -6.16 3.80 -23.24
C LYS A 93 -5.92 2.88 -22.05
N LEU A 94 -4.66 2.49 -21.83
CA LEU A 94 -4.26 1.75 -20.62
C LEU A 94 -4.44 2.66 -19.39
N THR A 95 -5.35 2.30 -18.50
CA THR A 95 -5.64 3.06 -17.28
C THR A 95 -5.09 2.37 -16.03
N MET A 96 -4.91 1.05 -16.07
CA MET A 96 -4.43 0.31 -14.90
C MET A 96 -3.68 -0.97 -15.29
N ILE A 97 -2.64 -1.32 -14.54
CA ILE A 97 -2.00 -2.64 -14.61
C ILE A 97 -2.38 -3.43 -13.37
N ARG A 98 -2.88 -4.65 -13.57
CA ARG A 98 -3.17 -5.63 -12.52
C ARG A 98 -2.11 -6.73 -12.50
N LEU A 99 -1.56 -6.98 -11.33
CA LEU A 99 -0.54 -7.98 -11.05
C LEU A 99 -1.12 -9.05 -10.11
N SER A 100 -0.98 -10.32 -10.46
CA SER A 100 -1.36 -11.44 -9.58
C SER A 100 -0.47 -12.65 -9.78
N GLU A 101 -0.57 -13.60 -8.85
CA GLU A 101 0.17 -14.87 -8.90
C GLU A 101 1.69 -14.68 -8.93
N LEU A 102 2.28 -14.35 -7.77
CA LEU A 102 3.73 -14.18 -7.64
C LEU A 102 4.47 -15.45 -8.11
N LYS A 103 5.49 -15.28 -8.97
CA LYS A 103 6.30 -16.38 -9.49
C LYS A 103 7.03 -17.12 -8.37
N LEU A 104 7.11 -18.44 -8.51
CA LEU A 104 7.83 -19.31 -7.58
C LEU A 104 9.31 -18.91 -7.41
N ALA A 105 9.99 -18.49 -8.48
CA ALA A 105 11.37 -18.03 -8.41
C ALA A 105 11.54 -16.82 -7.46
N THR A 106 10.57 -15.90 -7.45
CA THR A 106 10.55 -14.77 -6.53
C THR A 106 10.25 -15.21 -5.11
N GLN A 107 9.30 -16.12 -4.92
CA GLN A 107 8.97 -16.68 -3.60
C GLN A 107 10.18 -17.38 -2.98
N ASN A 108 10.86 -18.23 -3.74
CA ASN A 108 12.05 -18.95 -3.32
C ASN A 108 13.18 -17.98 -2.94
N TYR A 109 13.36 -16.90 -3.70
CA TYR A 109 14.34 -15.87 -3.35
C TYR A 109 14.13 -15.31 -1.92
N PHE A 110 12.89 -15.04 -1.52
CA PHE A 110 12.58 -14.60 -0.15
C PHE A 110 12.77 -15.70 0.89
N GLN A 111 12.46 -16.97 0.55
CA GLN A 111 12.66 -18.09 1.47
C GLN A 111 14.15 -18.37 1.71
N ASP A 112 14.96 -18.41 0.65
CA ASP A 112 16.40 -18.68 0.70
C ASP A 112 17.19 -17.56 1.38
N LYS A 113 16.68 -16.33 1.28
CA LYS A 113 17.29 -15.15 1.89
C LYS A 113 16.62 -14.72 3.18
N LYS A 114 15.67 -15.48 3.74
CA LYS A 114 14.86 -15.06 4.90
C LYS A 114 15.69 -14.55 6.09
N GLU A 115 16.86 -15.13 6.33
CA GLU A 115 17.74 -14.73 7.44
C GLU A 115 18.65 -13.52 7.12
N ASN A 116 18.87 -13.22 5.84
CA ASN A 116 19.84 -12.21 5.38
C ASN A 116 19.21 -11.06 4.58
N MET A 117 17.94 -11.18 4.19
CA MET A 117 17.24 -10.17 3.41
C MET A 117 16.83 -9.04 4.33
N GLN A 118 17.49 -7.89 4.16
CA GLN A 118 17.10 -6.67 4.82
C GLN A 118 15.95 -6.05 4.04
N LEU A 119 14.72 -6.34 4.47
CA LEU A 119 13.57 -5.55 4.04
C LEU A 119 13.69 -4.15 4.62
N SER A 120 13.18 -3.17 3.86
CA SER A 120 12.99 -1.83 4.38
C SER A 120 12.20 -1.89 5.69
N PRO A 121 12.59 -1.14 6.72
CA PRO A 121 11.85 -1.04 7.97
C PRO A 121 10.37 -0.69 7.74
N ILE A 122 10.08 0.14 6.74
CA ILE A 122 8.71 0.52 6.33
C ILE A 122 7.90 -0.70 5.88
N VAL A 123 8.47 -1.56 5.04
CA VAL A 123 7.78 -2.73 4.49
C VAL A 123 7.64 -3.82 5.55
N ASN A 124 8.70 -4.03 6.33
CA ASN A 124 8.72 -4.99 7.42
C ASN A 124 7.67 -4.65 8.48
N ASP A 125 7.59 -3.37 8.87
CA ASP A 125 6.59 -2.87 9.82
C ASP A 125 5.15 -2.98 9.29
N PHE A 126 4.93 -2.82 7.99
CA PHE A 126 3.59 -2.86 7.40
C PHE A 126 3.07 -4.27 7.14
N TYR A 127 3.92 -5.19 6.65
CA TYR A 127 3.50 -6.52 6.19
C TYR A 127 3.98 -7.69 7.07
N MET A 128 5.06 -7.52 7.82
CA MET A 128 5.76 -8.63 8.48
C MET A 128 5.59 -8.65 10.01
N ARG A 129 4.71 -7.83 10.57
CA ARG A 129 4.37 -7.96 12.00
C ARG A 129 3.82 -9.35 12.29
N LYS A 130 4.21 -9.89 13.44
CA LYS A 130 3.82 -11.23 13.90
C LYS A 130 2.30 -11.37 13.87
N ASP A 131 1.83 -12.53 13.41
CA ASP A 131 0.39 -12.80 13.37
C ASP A 131 -0.19 -12.77 14.79
N LEU A 132 -1.28 -12.02 14.95
CA LEU A 132 -1.95 -11.80 16.24
C LEU A 132 -2.86 -12.98 16.64
N GLY A 133 -2.79 -14.09 15.91
CA GLY A 133 -3.67 -15.24 16.10
C GLY A 133 -5.05 -15.08 15.44
N SER A 134 -5.89 -16.09 15.60
CA SER A 134 -7.18 -16.30 14.93
C SER A 134 -8.35 -15.44 15.47
N GLU A 135 -8.09 -14.42 16.28
CA GLU A 135 -9.10 -13.52 16.89
C GLU A 135 -9.70 -12.50 15.90
N THR A 136 -9.49 -12.70 14.60
CA THR A 136 -10.04 -11.83 13.55
C THR A 136 -11.53 -12.10 13.25
N LYS A 137 -12.15 -13.10 13.90
CA LYS A 137 -13.58 -13.44 13.79
C LYS A 137 -14.50 -12.62 14.72
N GLY A 138 -14.11 -11.39 15.05
CA GLY A 138 -14.99 -10.44 15.73
C GLY A 138 -16.03 -9.86 14.77
N ALA A 139 -17.12 -9.31 15.30
CA ALA A 139 -18.05 -8.49 14.52
C ALA A 139 -17.27 -7.34 13.83
N ILE A 140 -17.70 -6.96 12.63
CA ILE A 140 -17.19 -5.79 11.92
C ILE A 140 -17.85 -4.55 12.55
N ASP A 141 -17.41 -4.19 13.76
CA ASP A 141 -17.72 -2.91 14.40
C ASP A 141 -16.45 -2.06 14.34
N CYS A 142 -16.45 -1.07 13.45
CA CYS A 142 -15.27 -0.24 13.16
C CYS A 142 -15.55 1.23 13.45
N GLU A 143 -14.52 1.96 13.86
CA GLU A 143 -14.52 3.42 13.94
C GLU A 143 -13.29 4.01 13.25
N ASN A 144 -13.42 5.26 12.82
CA ASN A 144 -12.34 6.00 12.21
C ASN A 144 -11.68 6.92 13.24
N VAL A 145 -10.36 6.84 13.30
CA VAL A 145 -9.52 7.65 14.18
C VAL A 145 -8.50 8.40 13.33
N GLU A 146 -8.51 9.71 13.43
CA GLU A 146 -7.54 10.57 12.75
C GLU A 146 -6.29 10.74 13.61
N ILE A 147 -5.12 10.55 13.00
CA ILE A 147 -3.83 10.80 13.62
C ILE A 147 -3.55 12.30 13.58
N MET A 148 -3.32 12.88 14.75
CA MET A 148 -2.86 14.27 14.85
C MET A 148 -1.36 14.30 14.54
N ILE A 149 -1.01 14.56 13.28
CA ILE A 149 0.34 14.36 12.74
C ILE A 149 1.42 15.09 13.55
N ARG A 150 1.16 16.31 14.02
CA ARG A 150 2.14 17.10 14.79
C ARG A 150 2.44 16.44 16.13
N GLU A 151 1.40 16.07 16.86
CA GLU A 151 1.46 15.40 18.15
C GLU A 151 2.08 14.01 18.02
N PHE A 152 1.70 13.27 16.98
CA PHE A 152 2.29 11.97 16.67
C PHE A 152 3.80 12.10 16.44
N ARG A 153 4.25 13.02 15.57
CA ARG A 153 5.68 13.23 15.30
C ARG A 153 6.47 13.63 16.56
N ASN A 154 5.85 14.36 17.49
CA ASN A 154 6.50 14.74 18.76
C ASN A 154 6.64 13.57 19.75
N LEU A 155 5.76 12.57 19.67
CA LEU A 155 5.76 11.39 20.55
C LEU A 155 6.37 10.14 19.89
N CYS A 156 6.55 10.18 18.56
CA CYS A 156 7.10 9.09 17.77
C CYS A 156 8.53 8.79 18.21
N ARG A 157 8.84 7.49 18.34
CA ARG A 157 10.13 6.99 18.83
C ARG A 157 11.01 6.43 17.72
N VAL A 158 10.67 6.77 16.48
CA VAL A 158 11.43 6.40 15.27
C VAL A 158 12.38 7.54 14.93
N GLU A 159 13.64 7.20 14.64
CA GLU A 159 14.61 8.21 14.22
C GLU A 159 14.31 8.71 12.81
N PHE A 160 14.13 10.03 12.71
CA PHE A 160 13.82 10.73 11.47
C PHE A 160 15.09 11.02 10.65
N ASN A 161 15.86 10.00 10.28
CA ASN A 161 17.00 10.13 9.36
C ASN A 161 16.53 10.35 7.90
N GLU A 162 17.46 10.58 6.97
CA GLU A 162 17.16 10.65 5.52
C GLU A 162 16.43 9.37 5.10
N MET A 163 15.11 9.46 4.88
CA MET A 163 14.29 8.33 4.43
C MET A 163 14.07 8.43 2.93
N ASP A 164 14.14 7.28 2.27
CA ASP A 164 13.81 7.12 0.86
C ASP A 164 12.34 7.52 0.57
N ASP A 165 12.15 8.56 -0.24
CA ASP A 165 10.83 9.08 -0.62
C ASP A 165 10.25 8.39 -1.88
N SER A 166 10.92 7.37 -2.42
CA SER A 166 10.53 6.67 -3.65
C SER A 166 9.11 6.10 -3.59
N LEU A 167 8.74 5.47 -2.47
CA LEU A 167 7.40 4.91 -2.29
C LEU A 167 6.32 5.99 -2.26
N TRP A 168 6.58 7.12 -1.60
CA TRP A 168 5.63 8.23 -1.58
C TRP A 168 5.49 8.89 -2.95
N LYS A 169 6.59 9.07 -3.70
CA LYS A 169 6.55 9.52 -5.10
C LYS A 169 5.73 8.56 -5.96
N PHE A 170 5.95 7.27 -5.80
CA PHE A 170 5.16 6.25 -6.48
C PHE A 170 3.66 6.37 -6.15
N PHE A 171 3.28 6.51 -4.88
CA PHE A 171 1.88 6.75 -4.52
C PHE A 171 1.31 8.03 -5.11
N LYS A 172 2.09 9.11 -5.13
CA LYS A 172 1.71 10.38 -5.76
C LYS A 172 1.43 10.24 -7.25
N GLU A 173 2.27 9.51 -7.96
CA GLU A 173 2.17 9.34 -9.41
C GLU A 173 1.12 8.29 -9.83
N THR A 174 0.65 7.47 -8.89
CA THR A 174 -0.30 6.37 -9.17
C THR A 174 -1.64 6.57 -8.49
N HIS A 175 -1.72 6.52 -7.16
CA HIS A 175 -3.01 6.47 -6.46
C HIS A 175 -3.52 7.86 -6.07
N LEU A 176 -2.62 8.73 -5.59
CA LEU A 176 -3.01 10.00 -5.00
C LEU A 176 -3.27 11.11 -6.03
N TYR A 177 -2.85 10.96 -7.29
CA TYR A 177 -2.94 12.03 -8.29
C TYR A 177 -4.39 12.41 -8.61
N PHE A 178 -5.28 11.41 -8.79
CA PHE A 178 -6.69 11.65 -9.09
C PHE A 178 -7.58 11.53 -7.85
N ASP A 179 -7.37 10.50 -7.02
CA ASP A 179 -8.30 10.18 -5.94
C ASP A 179 -8.12 11.10 -4.72
N GLY A 180 -6.98 11.78 -4.61
CA GLY A 180 -6.63 12.64 -3.46
C GLY A 180 -6.34 11.85 -2.17
N ASN A 181 -6.61 10.54 -2.17
CA ASN A 181 -6.33 9.62 -1.08
C ASN A 181 -5.87 8.24 -1.59
N ILE A 182 -5.27 7.46 -0.69
CA ILE A 182 -5.02 6.03 -0.89
C ILE A 182 -5.37 5.30 0.41
N ILE A 183 -6.04 4.16 0.27
CA ILE A 183 -6.33 3.26 1.39
C ILE A 183 -5.39 2.06 1.31
N VAL A 184 -4.60 1.85 2.36
CA VAL A 184 -3.68 0.71 2.48
C VAL A 184 -4.06 -0.13 3.70
N VAL A 185 -3.83 -1.43 3.62
CA VAL A 185 -4.27 -2.40 4.65
C VAL A 185 -3.05 -2.99 5.36
N PRO A 186 -2.70 -2.50 6.58
CA PRO A 186 -1.58 -3.03 7.31
C PRO A 186 -1.87 -4.45 7.81
N GLN A 187 -0.83 -5.26 7.93
CA GLN A 187 -0.97 -6.60 8.51
C GLN A 187 -0.67 -6.55 10.00
N ASN A 188 -1.60 -7.09 10.80
CA ASN A 188 -1.41 -7.31 12.23
C ASN A 188 -1.07 -6.05 13.04
N TRP A 189 -1.60 -4.90 12.63
CA TRP A 189 -1.51 -3.68 13.44
C TRP A 189 -2.61 -3.69 14.51
N LEU A 190 -2.22 -3.36 15.74
CA LEU A 190 -3.13 -3.04 16.83
C LEU A 190 -3.09 -1.54 17.09
N PHE A 191 -4.24 -0.96 17.35
CA PHE A 191 -4.37 0.41 17.80
C PHE A 191 -3.96 0.49 19.28
N SER A 192 -2.68 0.80 19.49
CA SER A 192 -2.03 0.93 20.79
C SER A 192 -0.87 1.91 20.70
N ASP A 193 -0.22 2.21 21.83
CA ASP A 193 0.98 3.04 21.87
C ASP A 193 2.17 2.43 21.12
N GLU A 194 2.13 1.14 20.75
CA GLU A 194 3.13 0.53 19.87
C GLU A 194 3.14 1.15 18.47
N LEU A 195 2.06 1.80 18.04
CA LEU A 195 2.05 2.55 16.78
C LEU A 195 2.99 3.78 16.82
N LEU A 196 3.41 4.25 17.99
CA LEU A 196 4.42 5.31 18.11
C LEU A 196 5.83 4.83 17.72
N THR A 197 6.06 3.52 17.61
CA THR A 197 7.29 2.92 17.11
C THR A 197 7.13 2.36 15.69
N SER A 198 6.04 2.69 15.00
CA SER A 198 5.77 2.24 13.63
C SER A 198 6.60 3.04 12.64
N GLU A 199 7.56 2.38 12.00
CA GLU A 199 8.36 2.92 10.90
C GLU A 199 7.49 3.36 9.73
N THR A 200 6.44 2.59 9.40
CA THR A 200 5.52 2.95 8.31
C THR A 200 4.66 4.16 8.66
N LEU A 201 4.13 4.23 9.88
CA LEU A 201 3.30 5.38 10.29
C LEU A 201 4.16 6.63 10.44
N ALA A 202 5.39 6.51 10.93
CA ALA A 202 6.39 7.57 10.93
C ALA A 202 6.66 8.06 9.50
N TYR A 203 6.89 7.15 8.56
CA TYR A 203 7.06 7.45 7.13
C TYR A 203 5.87 8.23 6.57
N PHE A 204 4.65 7.70 6.70
CA PHE A 204 3.45 8.35 6.19
C PHE A 204 3.21 9.70 6.84
N SER A 205 3.46 9.82 8.15
CA SER A 205 3.27 11.07 8.88
C SER A 205 4.09 12.20 8.30
N ARG A 206 5.21 11.93 7.61
CA ARG A 206 6.09 12.94 6.99
C ARG A 206 5.46 13.59 5.76
N PHE A 207 4.72 12.82 4.98
CA PHE A 207 4.29 13.25 3.66
C PHE A 207 2.79 13.44 3.50
N ALA A 208 1.98 12.65 4.22
CA ALA A 208 0.54 12.78 4.17
C ALA A 208 0.09 14.07 4.88
N HIS A 209 -0.94 14.71 4.32
CA HIS A 209 -1.59 15.86 4.96
C HIS A 209 -2.52 15.37 6.08
N ARG A 210 -3.20 14.23 5.87
CA ARG A 210 -4.05 13.56 6.87
C ARG A 210 -3.83 12.06 6.84
N ILE A 211 -3.92 11.44 8.01
CA ILE A 211 -3.87 9.99 8.19
C ILE A 211 -5.05 9.57 9.05
N ILE A 212 -5.87 8.66 8.52
CA ILE A 212 -7.05 8.13 9.20
C ILE A 212 -6.88 6.62 9.33
N LEU A 213 -7.05 6.09 10.53
CA LEU A 213 -7.05 4.67 10.83
C LEU A 213 -8.50 4.19 10.97
N THR A 214 -8.88 3.15 10.24
CA THR A 214 -10.10 2.41 10.53
C THR A 214 -9.76 1.28 11.49
N ILE A 215 -10.35 1.29 12.69
CA ILE A 215 -10.01 0.39 13.79
C ILE A 215 -11.24 -0.44 14.14
N ASN A 216 -11.06 -1.75 14.31
CA ASN A 216 -12.10 -2.60 14.85
C ASN A 216 -12.18 -2.40 16.37
N LYS A 217 -13.35 -1.97 16.87
CA LYS A 217 -13.57 -1.63 18.28
C LYS A 217 -13.55 -2.83 19.21
N THR A 218 -13.75 -4.04 18.68
CA THR A 218 -13.80 -5.27 19.48
C THR A 218 -12.40 -5.74 19.87
N ASN A 219 -11.43 -5.60 18.96
CA ASN A 219 -10.09 -6.17 19.14
C ASN A 219 -8.94 -5.20 18.82
N ASN A 220 -9.26 -3.91 18.64
CA ASN A 220 -8.32 -2.84 18.30
C ASN A 220 -7.49 -3.08 17.02
N HIS A 221 -7.87 -4.04 16.16
CA HIS A 221 -7.14 -4.23 14.91
C HIS A 221 -7.31 -3.01 14.01
N VAL A 222 -6.19 -2.46 13.53
CA VAL A 222 -6.20 -1.49 12.43
C VAL A 222 -6.52 -2.25 11.15
N ARG A 223 -7.66 -1.95 10.54
CA ARG A 223 -8.18 -2.58 9.32
C ARG A 223 -7.78 -1.84 8.07
N ALA A 224 -7.59 -0.53 8.16
CA ALA A 224 -7.17 0.30 7.05
C ALA A 224 -6.43 1.53 7.56
N VAL A 225 -5.54 2.05 6.71
CA VAL A 225 -4.90 3.35 6.85
C VAL A 225 -5.21 4.12 5.58
N GLU A 226 -5.92 5.22 5.73
CA GLU A 226 -6.17 6.16 4.66
C GLU A 226 -5.16 7.31 4.76
N LEU A 227 -4.48 7.58 3.65
CA LEU A 227 -3.53 8.67 3.50
C LEU A 227 -4.12 9.68 2.54
N ARG A 228 -4.23 10.95 2.93
CA ARG A 228 -4.70 12.04 2.06
C ARG A 228 -3.58 13.03 1.75
N VAL A 229 -3.56 13.54 0.53
CA VAL A 229 -2.79 14.72 0.15
C VAL A 229 -3.65 15.96 0.22
N GLU A 230 -3.02 17.11 0.38
CA GLU A 230 -3.72 18.40 0.26
C GLU A 230 -4.05 18.60 -1.22
N HIS A 231 -5.33 18.77 -1.56
CA HIS A 231 -5.70 19.19 -2.91
C HIS A 231 -5.06 20.55 -3.17
N SER A 232 -4.12 20.59 -4.11
CA SER A 232 -3.70 21.84 -4.70
C SER A 232 -4.89 22.32 -5.54
N LEU A 233 -5.71 23.22 -4.98
CA LEU A 233 -6.70 23.98 -5.73
C LEU A 233 -6.01 24.82 -6.81
#